data_AF-A0A839UTA5-F1
#
_entry.id   AF-A0A839UTA5-F1
#
_cell.length_a   1.000
_cell.length_b   1.000
_cell.length_c   1.000
_cell.angle_alpha   90.00
_cell.angle_beta   90.00
_cell.angle_gamma   90.00
#
_symmetry.space_group_name_H-M   'P 1'
#
loop_
_entity.id
_entity.type
_entity.pdbx_description
1 polymer ?
#
loop_
_entity_poly.entity_id
_entity_poly.type
_entity_poly.pdbx_seq_one_letter_code
_entity_poly.pdbx_strand_id
1 'polypeptide(L)'
;MKLIVAIRAKNTQAARQLLAECPCAILKSRLESQDPALRNLVEGCYARGLLCEREGLGVHWLLVESELAVSSWRERAGVEVCFTEPWLRQQALAIRYLKGVAYCDAAAAWAEFLPWSGREPTAIQQGDGVDWAGLPLTPLPAPSPQPVAITPDQQDAAPATPKQRGWRKRKPSDRAAMNQQPRARRSNRSNTRAQGSVVEASGELPFGSETPAPAARKAAVKSGAKKRRKPVDEEQLDLFV
;
A
#
# COMPACT_ATOMS: atom_id res chain seq x y z
N MET A 1 20.10 5.73 0.73
CA MET A 1 19.00 6.55 0.14
C MET A 1 17.66 5.85 0.30
N LYS A 2 16.55 6.59 0.34
CA LYS A 2 15.20 6.03 0.50
C LYS A 2 14.55 5.76 -0.85
N LEU A 3 14.17 4.50 -1.05
CA LEU A 3 13.63 3.97 -2.29
C LEU A 3 12.26 3.36 -2.04
N ILE A 4 11.37 3.52 -3.01
CA ILE A 4 10.09 2.84 -3.07
C ILE A 4 10.24 1.72 -4.09
N VAL A 5 10.07 0.49 -3.63
CA VAL A 5 10.27 -0.73 -4.42
C VAL A 5 8.97 -1.51 -4.46
N ALA A 6 8.55 -1.87 -5.67
CA ALA A 6 7.43 -2.76 -5.92
C ALA A 6 7.97 -4.17 -6.20
N ILE A 7 7.64 -5.13 -5.34
CA ILE A 7 8.16 -6.50 -5.41
C ILE A 7 7.01 -7.46 -5.66
N ARG A 8 7.17 -8.32 -6.67
CA ARG A 8 6.25 -9.40 -6.97
C ARG A 8 6.51 -10.59 -6.06
N ALA A 9 5.55 -10.94 -5.22
CA ALA A 9 5.62 -12.09 -4.33
C ALA A 9 4.24 -12.63 -3.95
N LYS A 10 4.18 -13.84 -3.38
CA LYS A 10 2.92 -14.45 -2.91
C LYS A 10 2.27 -13.67 -1.76
N ASN A 11 3.10 -13.09 -0.89
CA ASN A 11 2.66 -12.32 0.27
C ASN A 11 3.76 -11.35 0.71
N THR A 12 3.42 -10.44 1.62
CA THR A 12 4.36 -9.43 2.14
C THR A 12 5.55 -10.05 2.88
N GLN A 13 5.42 -11.22 3.50
CA GLN A 13 6.56 -11.89 4.14
C GLN A 13 7.55 -12.44 3.12
N ALA A 14 7.07 -13.04 2.03
CA ALA A 14 7.91 -13.50 0.93
C ALA A 14 8.65 -12.33 0.28
N ALA A 15 7.98 -11.19 0.08
CA ALA A 15 8.66 -9.97 -0.40
C ALA A 15 9.77 -9.50 0.55
N ARG A 16 9.57 -9.58 1.88
CA ARG A 16 10.61 -9.26 2.87
C ARG A 16 11.75 -10.27 2.86
N GLN A 17 11.48 -11.55 2.61
CA GLN A 17 12.52 -12.58 2.50
C GLN A 17 13.41 -12.32 1.28
N LEU A 18 12.83 -11.98 0.12
CA LEU A 18 13.60 -11.57 -1.06
C LEU A 18 14.51 -10.36 -0.78
N LEU A 19 14.03 -9.42 0.03
CA LEU A 19 14.81 -8.26 0.45
C LEU A 19 15.86 -8.56 1.52
N ALA A 20 15.73 -9.65 2.28
CA ALA A 20 16.67 -10.00 3.34
C ALA A 20 18.06 -10.38 2.81
N GLU A 21 18.13 -10.80 1.54
CA GLU A 21 19.39 -11.09 0.84
C GLU A 21 20.07 -9.82 0.29
N CYS A 22 19.39 -8.68 0.34
CA CYS A 22 19.89 -7.40 -0.17
C CYS A 22 20.47 -6.55 0.97
N PRO A 23 21.53 -5.75 0.72
CA PRO A 23 22.03 -4.76 1.69
C PRO A 23 21.07 -3.56 1.77
N CYS A 24 19.93 -3.77 2.44
CA CYS A 24 18.90 -2.75 2.62
C CYS A 24 18.15 -2.91 3.94
N ALA A 25 17.62 -1.81 4.46
CA ALA A 25 16.75 -1.77 5.62
C ALA A 25 15.31 -1.48 5.19
N ILE A 26 14.37 -2.33 5.58
CA ILE A 26 12.94 -2.13 5.27
C ILE A 26 12.35 -1.15 6.29
N LEU A 27 12.01 0.05 5.83
CA LEU A 27 11.41 1.10 6.67
C LEU A 27 9.90 0.90 6.82
N LYS A 28 9.20 0.61 5.71
CA LYS A 28 7.73 0.42 5.68
C LYS A 28 7.35 -0.65 4.66
N SER A 29 6.24 -1.36 4.92
CA SER A 29 5.81 -2.54 4.13
C SER A 29 4.37 -2.49 3.62
N ARG A 30 3.68 -1.37 3.84
CA ARG A 30 2.31 -1.07 3.37
C ARG A 30 2.21 0.41 3.06
N LEU A 31 3.09 0.88 2.19
CA LEU A 31 3.23 2.31 1.90
C LEU A 31 1.98 2.85 1.21
N GLU A 32 1.34 2.04 0.37
CA GLU A 32 0.12 2.35 -0.38
C GLU A 32 -1.08 2.69 0.52
N SER A 33 -1.11 2.16 1.76
CA SER A 33 -2.18 2.49 2.71
C SER A 33 -1.97 3.84 3.40
N GLN A 34 -0.73 4.34 3.42
CA GLN A 34 -0.35 5.55 4.15
C GLN A 34 -0.23 6.77 3.24
N ASP A 35 0.14 6.58 1.98
CA ASP A 35 0.38 7.64 1.02
C ASP A 35 -0.72 7.64 -0.06
N PRO A 36 -1.62 8.66 -0.09
CA PRO A 36 -2.72 8.71 -1.04
C PRO A 36 -2.24 8.91 -2.49
N ALA A 37 -1.09 9.58 -2.71
CA ALA A 37 -0.54 9.77 -4.04
C ALA A 37 -0.04 8.44 -4.59
N LEU A 38 0.66 7.66 -3.75
CA LEU A 38 1.07 6.30 -4.11
C LEU A 38 -0.14 5.41 -4.37
N ARG A 39 -1.16 5.44 -3.50
CA ARG A 39 -2.38 4.63 -3.68
C ARG A 39 -3.02 4.86 -5.06
N ASN A 40 -3.22 6.13 -5.43
CA ASN A 40 -3.81 6.50 -6.71
C ASN A 40 -2.90 6.13 -7.89
N LEU A 41 -1.59 6.24 -7.72
CA LEU A 41 -0.61 5.72 -8.68
C LEU A 41 -0.79 4.21 -8.88
N VAL A 42 -0.90 3.43 -7.80
CA VAL A 42 -1.13 1.98 -7.90
C VAL A 42 -2.45 1.69 -8.61
N GLU A 43 -3.54 2.41 -8.28
CA GLU A 43 -4.83 2.31 -8.99
C GLU A 43 -4.68 2.58 -10.51
N GLY A 44 -3.90 3.59 -10.88
CA GLY A 44 -3.55 3.87 -12.27
C GLY A 44 -2.76 2.75 -12.96
N CYS A 45 -1.96 1.99 -12.20
CA CYS A 45 -1.26 0.81 -12.70
C CYS A 45 -2.26 -0.34 -12.93
N TYR A 46 -3.16 -0.59 -11.98
CA TYR A 46 -4.24 -1.56 -12.11
C TYR A 46 -5.12 -1.29 -13.34
N ALA A 47 -5.56 -0.04 -13.51
CA ALA A 47 -6.44 0.36 -14.62
C ALA A 47 -5.82 0.13 -16.00
N ARG A 48 -4.48 0.16 -16.10
CA ARG A 48 -3.74 -0.05 -17.35
C ARG A 48 -3.37 -1.51 -17.61
N GLY A 49 -3.85 -2.44 -16.79
CA GLY A 49 -3.51 -3.85 -16.92
C GLY A 49 -2.03 -4.13 -16.63
N LEU A 50 -1.33 -3.22 -15.94
CA LEU A 50 -0.01 -3.48 -15.35
C LEU A 50 -0.26 -4.36 -14.13
N LEU A 51 -0.56 -5.63 -14.43
CA LEU A 51 -1.24 -6.55 -13.53
C LEU A 51 -0.45 -6.74 -12.24
N CYS A 52 -1.15 -6.41 -11.16
CA CYS A 52 -0.71 -6.69 -9.80
C CYS A 52 -0.65 -8.18 -9.48
N GLU A 53 -1.15 -9.06 -10.37
CA GLU A 53 -0.98 -10.50 -10.27
C GLU A 53 -0.58 -11.10 -11.62
N ARG A 54 0.69 -11.52 -11.72
CA ARG A 54 1.20 -12.40 -12.78
C ARG A 54 1.48 -13.73 -12.11
N GLU A 55 0.97 -14.82 -12.67
CA GLU A 55 1.18 -16.17 -12.12
C GLU A 55 0.70 -16.33 -10.66
N GLY A 56 -0.34 -15.59 -10.26
CA GLY A 56 -0.87 -15.60 -8.89
C GLY A 56 0.04 -14.90 -7.86
N LEU A 57 0.98 -14.06 -8.31
CA LEU A 57 1.90 -13.30 -7.46
C LEU A 57 1.53 -11.82 -7.42
N GLY A 58 1.13 -11.37 -6.23
CA GLY A 58 0.82 -9.98 -5.88
C GLY A 58 2.03 -9.04 -5.99
N VAL A 59 1.80 -7.75 -6.27
CA VAL A 59 2.82 -6.70 -6.15
C VAL A 59 2.72 -6.03 -4.78
N HIS A 60 3.83 -6.00 -4.05
CA HIS A 60 3.95 -5.41 -2.72
C HIS A 60 4.86 -4.20 -2.73
N TRP A 61 4.36 -3.07 -2.22
CA TRP A 61 5.08 -1.80 -2.20
C TRP A 61 5.77 -1.57 -0.84
N LEU A 62 7.10 -1.48 -0.87
CA LEU A 62 7.94 -1.31 0.31
C LEU A 62 8.75 -0.03 0.21
N LEU A 63 8.90 0.67 1.33
CA LEU A 63 9.87 1.75 1.49
C LEU A 63 11.14 1.12 2.09
N VAL A 64 12.25 1.20 1.37
CA VAL A 64 13.53 0.65 1.79
C VAL A 64 14.59 1.74 1.82
N GLU A 65 15.56 1.59 2.71
CA GLU A 65 16.78 2.35 2.72
C GLU A 65 17.91 1.46 2.21
N SER A 66 18.56 1.89 1.14
CA SER A 66 19.65 1.12 0.51
C SER A 66 20.74 2.05 0.00
N GLU A 67 21.96 1.52 -0.06
CA GLU A 67 23.13 2.17 -0.67
C GLU A 67 23.18 1.94 -2.19
N LEU A 68 22.45 0.94 -2.69
CA LEU A 68 22.44 0.57 -4.11
C LEU A 68 21.65 1.57 -4.95
N ALA A 69 22.15 1.88 -6.15
CA ALA A 69 21.49 2.72 -7.14
C ALA A 69 20.14 2.14 -7.61
N VAL A 70 19.24 3.02 -8.09
CA VAL A 70 17.91 2.62 -8.59
C VAL A 70 18.02 1.63 -9.76
N SER A 71 19.01 1.81 -10.65
CA SER A 71 19.29 0.91 -11.77
C SER A 71 19.60 -0.51 -11.29
N SER A 72 20.49 -0.65 -10.32
CA SER A 72 20.86 -1.96 -9.73
C SER A 72 19.69 -2.67 -9.06
N TRP A 73 18.69 -1.93 -8.57
CA TRP A 73 17.47 -2.53 -8.02
C TRP A 73 16.56 -3.11 -9.10
N ARG A 74 16.50 -2.50 -10.29
CA ARG A 74 15.65 -2.97 -11.39
C ARG A 74 16.13 -4.28 -12.02
N GLU A 75 17.42 -4.55 -11.94
CA GLU A 75 18.02 -5.79 -12.44
C GLU A 75 17.74 -6.99 -11.52
N ARG A 76 17.21 -6.77 -10.31
CA ARG A 76 16.97 -7.84 -9.34
C ARG A 76 15.69 -8.61 -9.65
N ALA A 77 15.76 -9.93 -9.47
CA ALA A 77 14.62 -10.82 -9.65
C ALA A 77 13.45 -10.44 -8.74
N GLY A 78 12.25 -10.36 -9.32
CA GLY A 78 11.01 -10.05 -8.60
C GLY A 78 10.80 -8.56 -8.31
N VAL A 79 11.76 -7.68 -8.61
CA VAL A 79 11.55 -6.22 -8.54
C VAL A 79 10.89 -5.76 -9.83
N GLU A 80 9.68 -5.21 -9.74
CA GLU A 80 8.91 -4.77 -10.90
C GLU A 80 9.15 -3.30 -11.21
N VAL A 81 9.20 -2.48 -10.16
CA VAL A 81 9.38 -1.03 -10.25
C VAL A 81 10.22 -0.56 -9.07
N CYS A 82 11.13 0.37 -9.34
CA CYS A 82 11.91 1.06 -8.31
C CYS A 82 12.10 2.53 -8.69
N PHE A 83 11.82 3.42 -7.74
CA PHE A 83 12.06 4.86 -7.81
C PHE A 83 12.35 5.45 -6.43
N THR A 84 12.80 6.70 -6.37
CA THR A 84 13.21 7.35 -5.13
C THR A 84 12.00 7.93 -4.37
N GLU A 85 12.04 7.93 -3.04
CA GLU A 85 10.99 8.58 -2.23
C GLU A 85 10.89 10.10 -2.51
N PRO A 86 12.00 10.86 -2.64
CA PRO A 86 11.94 12.28 -2.98
C PRO A 86 11.19 12.58 -4.28
N TRP A 87 11.35 11.73 -5.31
CA TRP A 87 10.63 11.88 -6.57
C TRP A 87 9.11 11.82 -6.36
N LEU A 88 8.61 10.80 -5.66
CA LEU A 88 7.17 10.68 -5.40
C LEU A 88 6.64 11.91 -4.64
N ARG A 89 7.38 12.38 -3.63
CA ARG A 89 7.01 13.58 -2.86
C ARG A 89 6.97 14.83 -3.74
N GLN A 90 7.93 14.99 -4.65
CA GLN A 90 7.97 16.10 -5.60
C GLN A 90 6.76 16.06 -6.55
N GLN A 91 6.42 14.89 -7.09
CA GLN A 91 5.24 14.73 -7.95
C GLN A 91 3.93 14.98 -7.19
N ALA A 92 3.81 14.45 -5.97
CA ALA A 92 2.65 14.69 -5.11
C ALA A 92 2.49 16.18 -4.78
N LEU A 93 3.60 16.89 -4.53
CA LEU A 93 3.59 18.34 -4.29
C LEU A 93 3.19 19.12 -5.54
N ALA A 94 3.58 18.65 -6.73
CA ALA A 94 3.22 19.27 -8.00
C ALA A 94 1.71 19.23 -8.29
N ILE A 95 1.01 18.18 -7.86
CA ILE A 95 -0.44 18.05 -8.11
C ILE A 95 -1.31 18.42 -6.90
N ARG A 96 -0.72 18.92 -5.81
CA ARG A 96 -1.42 19.15 -4.52
C ARG A 96 -2.59 20.13 -4.58
N TYR A 97 -2.65 20.98 -5.61
CA TYR A 97 -3.73 21.94 -5.81
C TYR A 97 -4.96 21.34 -6.51
N LEU A 98 -4.81 20.18 -7.14
CA LEU A 98 -5.91 19.44 -7.74
C LEU A 98 -6.80 18.84 -6.63
N LYS A 99 -8.10 18.71 -6.91
CA LYS A 99 -9.08 18.18 -5.95
C LYS A 99 -9.93 17.08 -6.59
N GLY A 100 -10.37 16.14 -5.77
CA GLY A 100 -11.29 15.08 -6.19
C GLY A 100 -10.71 14.20 -7.31
N VAL A 101 -11.53 13.94 -8.33
CA VAL A 101 -11.18 13.05 -9.45
C VAL A 101 -9.94 13.54 -10.21
N ALA A 102 -9.78 14.85 -10.38
CA ALA A 102 -8.61 15.40 -11.08
C ALA A 102 -7.27 15.07 -10.39
N TYR A 103 -7.25 14.99 -9.05
CA TYR A 103 -6.07 14.56 -8.29
C TYR A 103 -5.80 13.06 -8.49
N CYS A 104 -6.86 12.25 -8.44
CA CYS A 104 -6.77 10.81 -8.67
C CYS A 104 -6.24 10.50 -10.07
N ASP A 105 -6.79 11.14 -11.11
CA ASP A 105 -6.39 10.95 -12.50
C ASP A 105 -4.95 11.40 -12.74
N ALA A 106 -4.55 12.54 -12.19
CA ALA A 106 -3.18 13.04 -12.32
C ALA A 106 -2.15 12.11 -11.66
N ALA A 107 -2.44 11.60 -10.46
CA ALA A 107 -1.57 10.62 -9.80
C ALA A 107 -1.55 9.27 -10.54
N ALA A 108 -2.70 8.82 -11.03
CA ALA A 108 -2.83 7.61 -11.83
C ALA A 108 -2.08 7.71 -13.17
N ALA A 109 -2.00 8.90 -13.77
CA ALA A 109 -1.26 9.14 -15.01
C ALA A 109 0.25 8.85 -14.88
N TRP A 110 0.82 8.95 -13.68
CA TRP A 110 2.25 8.66 -13.49
C TRP A 110 2.62 7.22 -13.82
N ALA A 111 1.66 6.29 -13.77
CA ALA A 111 1.85 4.89 -14.13
C ALA A 111 2.40 4.70 -15.56
N GLU A 112 2.16 5.65 -16.47
CA GLU A 112 2.62 5.59 -17.86
C GLU A 112 4.13 5.79 -18.01
N PHE A 113 4.74 6.50 -17.05
CA PHE A 113 6.16 6.84 -17.06
C PHE A 113 7.00 5.88 -16.22
N LEU A 114 6.36 4.95 -15.50
CA LEU A 114 7.07 3.98 -14.69
C LEU A 114 7.69 2.89 -15.58
N PRO A 115 8.97 2.55 -15.38
CA PRO A 115 9.65 1.48 -16.11
C PRO A 115 9.34 0.15 -15.44
N TRP A 116 8.34 -0.56 -15.97
CA TRP A 116 7.93 -1.88 -15.52
C TRP A 116 8.79 -2.98 -16.15
N SER A 117 9.16 -3.99 -15.37
CA SER A 117 9.80 -5.21 -15.88
C SER A 117 8.85 -5.95 -16.83
N GLY A 118 8.94 -5.66 -18.13
CA GLY A 118 8.10 -6.26 -19.18
C GLY A 118 7.48 -5.27 -20.15
N ARG A 119 7.62 -3.96 -19.92
CA ARG A 119 7.26 -2.94 -20.89
C ARG A 119 8.51 -2.15 -21.28
N GLU A 120 8.86 -2.19 -22.56
CA GLU A 120 9.77 -1.19 -23.14
C GLU A 120 9.18 0.19 -22.81
N PRO A 121 9.90 1.05 -22.06
CA PRO A 121 9.38 2.38 -21.74
C PRO A 121 9.03 3.07 -23.06
N THR A 122 7.77 3.51 -23.20
CA THR A 122 7.32 4.19 -24.41
C THR A 122 8.31 5.32 -24.68
N ALA A 123 8.97 5.32 -25.85
CA ALA A 123 10.22 6.03 -26.19
C ALA A 123 10.21 7.57 -26.06
N ILE A 124 9.21 8.14 -25.41
CA ILE A 124 9.16 9.54 -25.03
C ILE A 124 9.97 9.67 -23.74
N GLN A 125 11.25 10.05 -23.88
CA GLN A 125 12.26 10.36 -22.83
C GLN A 125 13.23 9.24 -22.41
N GLN A 126 13.69 8.42 -23.35
CA GLN A 126 14.99 7.73 -23.22
C GLN A 126 16.14 8.70 -23.51
N GLY A 127 16.44 9.58 -22.56
CA GLY A 127 17.80 10.07 -22.40
C GLY A 127 18.44 9.24 -21.30
N ASP A 128 19.64 8.69 -21.53
CA ASP A 128 20.43 7.81 -20.64
C ASP A 128 20.84 8.40 -19.27
N GLY A 129 20.07 9.37 -18.79
CA GLY A 129 20.18 9.97 -17.48
C GLY A 129 18.82 10.58 -17.13
N VAL A 130 17.78 9.76 -16.96
CA VAL A 130 16.60 10.21 -16.21
C VAL A 130 17.06 10.42 -14.78
N ASP A 131 17.60 11.61 -14.54
CA ASP A 131 17.73 12.18 -13.23
C ASP A 131 16.30 12.27 -12.70
N TRP A 132 15.89 11.33 -11.84
CA TRP A 132 14.55 11.35 -11.25
C TRP A 132 14.39 12.55 -10.28
N ALA A 133 15.40 13.41 -10.13
CA ALA A 133 15.24 14.77 -9.59
C ALA A 133 14.68 15.77 -10.63
N GLY A 134 14.78 15.45 -11.92
CA GLY A 134 14.57 16.34 -13.06
C GLY A 134 13.64 15.80 -14.15
N LEU A 135 12.66 14.93 -13.82
CA LEU A 135 11.52 14.79 -14.74
C LEU A 135 10.96 16.18 -14.99
N PRO A 136 10.62 16.55 -16.24
CA PRO A 136 9.76 17.71 -16.44
C PRO A 136 8.53 17.42 -15.59
N LEU A 137 8.27 18.30 -14.60
CA LEU A 137 6.92 18.47 -14.10
C LEU A 137 6.09 18.53 -15.36
N THR A 138 5.35 17.46 -15.68
CA THR A 138 4.50 17.48 -16.87
C THR A 138 3.67 18.72 -16.61
N PRO A 139 3.82 19.80 -17.41
CA PRO A 139 2.93 20.91 -17.24
C PRO A 139 1.60 20.27 -17.59
N LEU A 140 0.79 19.99 -16.56
CA LEU A 140 -0.59 19.57 -16.76
C LEU A 140 -1.08 20.55 -17.80
N PRO A 141 -1.52 20.10 -18.99
CA PRO A 141 -1.92 21.01 -20.04
C PRO A 141 -2.85 22.01 -19.38
N ALA A 142 -2.42 23.27 -19.30
CA ALA A 142 -3.15 24.29 -18.57
C ALA A 142 -4.58 24.16 -19.07
N PRO A 143 -5.58 23.96 -18.17
CA PRO A 143 -6.93 23.63 -18.59
C PRO A 143 -7.28 24.64 -19.65
N SER A 144 -7.38 24.18 -20.90
CA SER A 144 -7.56 25.09 -22.02
C SER A 144 -8.78 25.90 -21.64
N PRO A 145 -8.69 27.24 -21.56
CA PRO A 145 -9.83 28.04 -21.15
C PRO A 145 -10.91 27.73 -22.16
N GLN A 146 -11.86 26.88 -21.75
CA GLN A 146 -13.07 26.65 -22.51
C GLN A 146 -13.64 28.06 -22.65
N PRO A 147 -13.80 28.59 -23.87
CA PRO A 147 -14.43 29.88 -24.04
C PRO A 147 -15.79 29.72 -23.39
N VAL A 148 -15.95 30.34 -22.22
CA VAL A 148 -17.25 30.50 -21.61
C VAL A 148 -17.98 31.32 -22.64
N ALA A 149 -18.84 30.67 -23.42
CA ALA A 149 -19.71 31.34 -24.35
C ALA A 149 -20.61 32.22 -23.49
N ILE A 150 -20.17 33.46 -23.28
CA ILE A 150 -20.98 34.52 -22.71
C ILE A 150 -22.09 34.68 -23.74
N THR A 151 -23.20 34.02 -23.49
CA THR A 151 -24.42 34.19 -24.26
C THR A 151 -24.93 35.58 -23.85
N PRO A 152 -24.90 36.59 -24.73
CA PRO A 152 -25.41 37.91 -24.39
C PRO A 152 -26.91 37.89 -24.66
N ASP A 153 -27.70 37.23 -23.81
CA ASP A 153 -29.14 37.42 -23.84
C ASP A 153 -29.82 36.92 -22.56
N GLN A 154 -29.94 37.81 -21.57
CA GLN A 154 -31.11 37.90 -20.68
C GLN A 154 -30.96 39.13 -19.79
N GLN A 155 -31.31 40.29 -20.34
CA GLN A 155 -31.83 41.39 -19.55
C GLN A 155 -33.23 41.02 -19.04
N ASP A 156 -33.53 41.49 -17.82
CA ASP A 156 -34.84 41.50 -17.16
C ASP A 156 -35.39 40.19 -16.56
N ALA A 157 -34.89 39.86 -15.36
CA ALA A 157 -35.76 39.34 -14.30
C ALA A 157 -35.28 39.84 -12.93
N ALA A 158 -36.20 40.51 -12.22
CA ALA A 158 -36.01 41.17 -10.95
C ALA A 158 -35.33 40.32 -9.85
N PRO A 159 -34.61 40.94 -8.90
CA PRO A 159 -33.99 40.23 -7.79
C PRO A 159 -35.06 39.69 -6.83
N ALA A 160 -35.35 38.39 -6.93
CA ALA A 160 -36.06 37.67 -5.89
C ALA A 160 -35.15 37.59 -4.66
N THR A 161 -35.53 38.34 -3.62
CA THR A 161 -34.89 38.35 -2.30
C THR A 161 -34.72 36.92 -1.75
N PRO A 162 -33.51 36.53 -1.30
CA PRO A 162 -33.33 35.25 -0.64
C PRO A 162 -34.03 35.32 0.72
N LYS A 163 -35.18 34.64 0.83
CA LYS A 163 -35.83 34.37 2.12
C LYS A 163 -34.81 33.68 3.02
N GLN A 164 -34.39 34.38 4.07
CA GLN A 164 -33.63 33.85 5.18
C GLN A 164 -34.30 32.57 5.68
N ARG A 165 -33.76 31.39 5.31
CA ARG A 165 -34.10 30.14 5.97
C ARG A 165 -33.51 30.22 7.36
N GLY A 166 -34.35 30.63 8.31
CA GLY A 166 -34.03 30.65 9.72
C GLY A 166 -33.43 29.31 10.13
N TRP A 167 -32.24 29.37 10.70
CA TRP A 167 -31.60 28.26 11.39
C TRP A 167 -32.48 27.90 12.58
N ARG A 168 -33.42 26.96 12.36
CA ARG A 168 -34.15 26.32 13.45
C ARG A 168 -33.13 25.54 14.26
N LYS A 169 -32.77 26.10 15.42
CA LYS A 169 -32.10 25.40 16.52
C LYS A 169 -32.84 24.07 16.75
N ARG A 170 -32.25 22.97 16.28
CA ARG A 170 -32.72 21.63 16.65
C ARG A 170 -32.42 21.48 18.13
N LYS A 171 -33.48 21.35 18.93
CA LYS A 171 -33.37 20.99 20.35
C LYS A 171 -32.65 19.63 20.43
N PRO A 172 -31.73 19.44 21.38
CA PRO A 172 -31.22 18.12 21.71
C PRO A 172 -32.32 17.37 22.46
N SER A 173 -33.18 16.63 21.76
CA SER A 173 -34.06 15.66 22.42
C SER A 173 -33.37 14.30 22.48
N ASP A 174 -33.07 13.87 23.69
CA ASP A 174 -33.26 12.50 24.17
C ASP A 174 -32.92 11.40 23.16
N ARG A 175 -31.62 11.15 23.02
CA ARG A 175 -31.13 9.82 22.63
C ARG A 175 -30.24 9.23 23.71
N ALA A 176 -30.70 9.38 24.95
CA ALA A 176 -30.19 8.72 26.14
C ALA A 176 -31.17 7.63 26.55
N ALA A 177 -31.30 6.58 25.75
CA ALA A 177 -31.77 5.27 26.20
C ALA A 177 -31.63 4.27 25.06
N MET A 178 -31.30 3.03 25.42
CA MET A 178 -31.55 1.84 24.63
C MET A 178 -30.50 1.52 23.54
N ASN A 179 -29.35 1.02 23.99
CA ASN A 179 -28.96 -0.35 23.60
C ASN A 179 -27.86 -0.91 24.53
N GLN A 180 -28.24 -1.25 25.76
CA GLN A 180 -27.51 -2.28 26.51
C GLN A 180 -27.95 -3.64 25.96
N GLN A 181 -27.25 -4.15 24.95
CA GLN A 181 -27.35 -5.57 24.63
C GLN A 181 -26.28 -6.34 25.42
N PRO A 182 -26.67 -7.40 26.14
CA PRO A 182 -25.75 -8.21 26.93
C PRO A 182 -24.82 -9.02 26.02
N ARG A 183 -23.54 -9.03 26.42
CA ARG A 183 -22.49 -9.88 25.86
C ARG A 183 -22.90 -11.35 25.94
N ALA A 184 -23.32 -11.93 24.82
CA ALA A 184 -23.38 -13.37 24.67
C ALA A 184 -21.95 -13.93 24.59
N ARG A 185 -21.48 -14.48 25.71
CA ARG A 185 -20.33 -15.40 25.78
C ARG A 185 -20.61 -16.59 24.86
N ARG A 186 -20.06 -16.57 23.65
CA ARG A 186 -19.96 -17.79 22.82
C ARG A 186 -18.66 -18.50 23.20
N SER A 187 -18.75 -19.35 24.22
CA SER A 187 -17.89 -20.52 24.34
C SER A 187 -18.32 -21.52 23.26
N ASN A 188 -17.43 -21.86 22.34
CA ASN A 188 -17.46 -23.16 21.68
C ASN A 188 -16.00 -23.60 21.54
N ARG A 189 -15.55 -24.49 22.42
CA ARG A 189 -15.72 -25.95 22.33
C ARG A 189 -14.75 -26.51 21.28
N SER A 190 -13.59 -26.90 21.83
CA SER A 190 -12.83 -28.09 21.50
C SER A 190 -13.44 -28.97 20.40
N ASN A 191 -12.66 -29.19 19.33
CA ASN A 191 -12.81 -30.36 18.49
C ASN A 191 -11.51 -31.19 18.52
N THR A 192 -11.62 -32.28 19.28
CA THR A 192 -11.00 -33.60 19.12
C THR A 192 -10.53 -33.89 17.69
N ARG A 193 -9.25 -34.24 17.48
CA ARG A 193 -8.74 -35.63 17.45
C ARG A 193 -9.57 -36.57 16.56
N ALA A 194 -9.11 -36.77 15.33
CA ALA A 194 -9.34 -38.00 14.57
C ALA A 194 -7.98 -38.54 14.13
N GLN A 195 -7.67 -39.72 14.67
CA GLN A 195 -6.64 -40.64 14.19
C GLN A 195 -7.32 -41.63 13.24
N GLY A 196 -6.54 -42.20 12.33
CA GLY A 196 -6.91 -43.31 11.42
C GLY A 196 -6.87 -42.86 9.96
N SER A 197 -6.31 -43.57 8.99
CA SER A 197 -5.88 -44.98 8.89
C SER A 197 -4.88 -45.07 7.71
N VAL A 198 -3.70 -45.66 7.87
CA VAL A 198 -3.32 -46.99 7.35
C VAL A 198 -3.97 -47.34 6.01
N VAL A 199 -3.18 -47.30 4.93
CA VAL A 199 -3.28 -48.24 3.80
C VAL A 199 -1.86 -48.68 3.48
N GLU A 200 -1.59 -49.95 3.79
CA GLU A 200 -0.48 -50.74 3.29
C GLU A 200 -0.60 -50.90 1.77
N ALA A 201 0.50 -50.72 1.04
CA ALA A 201 0.71 -51.39 -0.22
C ALA A 201 2.19 -51.72 -0.34
N SER A 202 2.44 -53.02 -0.26
CA SER A 202 3.72 -53.71 -0.30
C SER A 202 4.46 -53.51 -1.61
N GLY A 203 5.79 -53.46 -1.53
CA GLY A 203 6.71 -53.53 -2.67
C GLY A 203 8.14 -53.75 -2.16
N GLU A 204 8.53 -55.02 -2.13
CA GLU A 204 9.79 -55.55 -1.60
C GLU A 204 11.05 -55.17 -2.42
N LEU A 205 12.06 -54.63 -1.71
CA LEU A 205 13.51 -55.00 -1.64
C LEU A 205 14.42 -55.00 -2.90
N PRO A 206 15.78 -54.99 -2.79
CA PRO A 206 16.63 -55.13 -1.60
C PRO A 206 17.86 -54.17 -1.44
N PHE A 207 18.38 -54.16 -0.20
CA PHE A 207 19.79 -54.07 0.24
C PHE A 207 20.67 -52.84 -0.03
N GLY A 208 21.14 -52.24 1.06
CA GLY A 208 22.26 -51.30 1.11
C GLY A 208 22.47 -50.74 2.52
N SER A 209 23.17 -51.52 3.34
CA SER A 209 23.56 -51.25 4.72
C SER A 209 24.39 -49.96 4.88
N GLU A 210 24.10 -49.15 5.91
CA GLU A 210 24.99 -48.86 7.06
C GLU A 210 24.49 -47.64 7.87
N THR A 211 24.15 -47.91 9.13
CA THR A 211 23.95 -46.95 10.24
C THR A 211 25.33 -46.44 10.73
N PRO A 212 25.45 -45.27 11.40
CA PRO A 212 25.01 -45.15 12.80
C PRO A 212 24.40 -43.80 13.21
N ALA A 213 23.74 -43.85 14.38
CA ALA A 213 23.01 -42.81 15.10
C ALA A 213 23.85 -41.57 15.49
N PRO A 214 23.22 -40.50 16.02
CA PRO A 214 23.17 -40.43 17.48
C PRO A 214 21.92 -39.79 18.13
N ALA A 215 21.63 -40.33 19.32
CA ALA A 215 21.30 -39.67 20.58
C ALA A 215 20.12 -38.67 20.65
N ALA A 216 19.02 -39.19 21.19
CA ALA A 216 17.99 -38.42 21.87
C ALA A 216 18.54 -37.64 23.08
N ARG A 217 18.13 -36.36 23.21
CA ARG A 217 18.01 -35.68 24.51
C ARG A 217 16.67 -34.94 24.62
N LYS A 218 15.94 -35.36 25.66
CA LYS A 218 14.83 -34.67 26.38
C LYS A 218 15.33 -33.28 26.83
N ALA A 219 14.54 -32.27 27.21
CA ALA A 219 13.22 -32.19 27.81
C ALA A 219 12.68 -30.74 27.73
N ALA A 220 11.38 -30.61 28.00
CA ALA A 220 10.58 -29.44 28.34
C ALA A 220 11.27 -28.32 29.14
N VAL A 221 10.86 -27.05 28.94
CA VAL A 221 10.67 -26.03 30.01
C VAL A 221 9.75 -24.87 29.55
N LYS A 222 8.62 -24.75 30.28
CA LYS A 222 7.91 -23.58 30.85
C LYS A 222 7.60 -22.29 30.05
N SER A 223 6.29 -22.10 29.88
CA SER A 223 5.46 -20.95 30.31
C SER A 223 6.11 -19.67 30.88
N GLY A 224 5.63 -18.52 30.39
CA GLY A 224 5.70 -17.18 31.03
C GLY A 224 6.14 -16.10 30.02
N ALA A 225 5.61 -14.89 29.91
CA ALA A 225 4.70 -14.13 30.75
C ALA A 225 4.02 -13.05 29.89
N LYS A 226 2.76 -12.74 30.20
CA LYS A 226 2.05 -11.55 29.71
C LYS A 226 2.76 -10.28 30.20
N LYS A 227 3.39 -9.53 29.30
CA LYS A 227 3.84 -8.16 29.58
C LYS A 227 2.63 -7.22 29.55
N ARG A 228 2.19 -6.78 30.74
CA ARG A 228 1.27 -5.66 30.93
C ARG A 228 1.91 -4.42 30.29
N ARG A 229 1.22 -3.81 29.32
CA ARG A 229 1.55 -2.46 28.84
C ARG A 229 1.18 -1.47 29.96
N LYS A 230 2.11 -0.60 30.31
CA LYS A 230 1.85 0.57 31.17
C LYS A 230 0.96 1.56 30.42
N PRO A 231 0.05 2.29 31.09
CA PRO A 231 -0.52 3.51 30.53
C PRO A 231 0.61 4.52 30.33
N VAL A 232 0.59 5.19 29.18
CA VAL A 232 1.45 6.35 28.90
C VAL A 232 0.76 7.55 29.54
N ASP A 233 1.49 8.25 30.40
CA ASP A 233 1.04 9.52 30.99
C ASP A 233 0.84 10.56 29.88
N GLU A 234 -0.39 11.04 29.76
CA GLU A 234 -0.76 12.23 29.01
C GLU A 234 -0.40 13.46 29.85
N GLU A 235 0.84 13.91 29.78
CA GLU A 235 1.19 15.25 30.24
C GLU A 235 2.06 15.96 29.20
N GLN A 236 1.63 17.18 28.88
CA GLN A 236 2.36 18.26 28.21
C GLN A 236 2.47 18.23 26.68
N LEU A 237 1.39 18.70 26.04
CA LEU A 237 1.49 19.58 24.86
C LEU A 237 0.75 20.89 25.15
N ASP A 238 1.28 21.66 26.10
CA ASP A 238 1.15 23.11 26.09
C ASP A 238 2.42 23.67 25.45
N LEU A 239 2.25 24.29 24.28
CA LEU A 239 3.00 25.41 23.73
C LEU A 239 2.85 25.30 22.21
N PHE A 240 2.08 26.20 21.61
CA PHE A 240 2.53 27.09 20.53
C PHE A 240 1.35 28.01 20.20
N VAL A 241 1.46 29.24 20.72
CA VAL A 241 0.77 30.45 20.23
C VAL A 241 1.55 30.97 19.04
#